data_AF-A0A960XLW4-F1
#
_entry.id   AF-A0A960XLW4-F1
#
_cell.length_a   1.000
_cell.length_b   1.000
_cell.length_c   1.000
_cell.angle_alpha   90.00
_cell.angle_beta   90.00
_cell.angle_gamma   90.00
#
_symmetry.space_group_name_H-M   'P 1'
#
loop_
_entity.id
_entity.type
_entity.pdbx_description
1 polymer ?
#
loop_
_entity_poly.entity_id
_entity_poly.type
_entity_poly.pdbx_seq_one_letter_code
_entity_poly.pdbx_strand_id
1 'polypeptide(L)'
;MNHGPLVFLGLLVSVVCSWAAVVMVPQFQVGDQGMVRIEETGQDYPQAPAGLARRGAEVYRANGCQYCHTQQVRDAGEGQDLARGWGARRTVVRDYLRDQPAMIGTVRYGPDLTNHGIREHDRVKLLQRLYNPRWVMPGSPMPRYPYLFELRRVGPDGGSSLNALPLPEGEGPGAGLEVVPTPDAEALVAYLLSLRADPLFFEVFPPPAPKPATNAEPSTLTATNLPPSP
;
A
#
# COMPACT_ATOMS: atom_id res chain seq x y z
N MET A 1 19.88 -29.37 53.71
CA MET A 1 19.41 -28.62 52.51
C MET A 1 19.69 -29.45 51.26
N ASN A 2 19.07 -30.63 51.11
CA ASN A 2 19.52 -31.62 50.11
C ASN A 2 18.78 -31.51 48.76
N HIS A 3 17.81 -30.60 48.66
CA HIS A 3 17.02 -30.39 47.45
C HIS A 3 17.50 -29.21 46.60
N GLY A 4 18.57 -28.51 47.00
CA GLY A 4 19.11 -27.37 46.24
C GLY A 4 19.37 -27.70 44.76
N PRO A 5 20.03 -28.82 44.43
CA PRO A 5 20.23 -29.23 43.03
C PRO A 5 18.93 -29.52 42.28
N LEU A 6 17.93 -30.11 42.93
CA LEU A 6 16.61 -30.40 42.33
C LEU A 6 15.81 -29.12 42.08
N VAL A 7 15.83 -28.17 43.02
CA VAL A 7 15.19 -26.86 42.86
C VAL A 7 15.85 -26.08 41.73
N PHE A 8 17.19 -26.09 41.66
CA PHE A 8 17.94 -25.45 40.57
C PHE A 8 17.60 -26.09 39.22
N LEU A 9 17.58 -27.42 39.12
CA LEU A 9 17.23 -28.12 37.89
C LEU A 9 15.79 -27.79 37.45
N GLY A 10 14.84 -27.79 38.38
CA GLY A 10 13.45 -27.44 38.09
C GLY A 10 13.31 -26.01 37.57
N LEU A 11 14.02 -25.05 38.17
CA LEU A 11 14.05 -23.66 37.72
C LEU A 11 14.71 -23.52 36.34
N LEU A 12 15.82 -24.23 36.11
CA LEU A 12 16.48 -24.21 34.81
C LEU A 12 15.57 -24.77 33.71
N VAL A 13 14.92 -25.91 33.97
CA VAL A 13 14.00 -26.55 33.01
C VAL A 13 12.82 -25.64 32.71
N SER A 14 12.21 -24.99 33.71
CA SER A 14 11.07 -24.10 33.46
C SER A 14 11.45 -22.91 32.58
N VAL A 15 12.62 -22.29 32.82
CA VAL A 15 13.13 -21.19 31.99
C VAL A 15 13.45 -21.66 30.57
N VAL A 16 14.15 -22.78 30.42
CA VAL A 16 14.51 -23.32 29.10
C VAL A 16 13.27 -23.73 28.31
N CYS A 17 12.31 -24.42 28.93
CA CYS A 17 11.07 -24.81 28.27
C CYS A 17 10.22 -23.59 27.89
N SER A 18 10.14 -22.57 28.77
CA SER A 18 9.43 -21.33 28.46
C SER A 18 10.06 -20.60 27.27
N TRP A 19 11.38 -20.42 27.29
CA TRP A 19 12.11 -19.79 26.19
C TRP A 19 11.97 -20.60 24.88
N ALA A 20 12.15 -21.93 24.95
CA ALA A 20 12.02 -22.80 23.80
C ALA A 20 10.61 -22.76 23.21
N ALA A 21 9.56 -22.74 24.04
CA ALA A 21 8.19 -22.61 23.55
C ALA A 21 7.97 -21.28 22.82
N VAL A 22 8.46 -20.16 23.37
CA VAL A 22 8.36 -18.83 22.75
C VAL A 22 9.07 -18.77 21.40
N VAL A 23 10.19 -19.49 21.23
CA VAL A 23 10.92 -19.52 19.96
C VAL A 23 10.33 -20.54 18.99
N MET A 24 10.08 -21.77 19.43
CA MET A 24 9.73 -22.88 18.55
C MET A 24 8.28 -22.82 18.05
N VAL A 25 7.34 -22.35 18.87
CA VAL A 25 5.92 -22.29 18.46
C VAL A 25 5.72 -21.37 17.25
N PRO A 26 6.23 -20.13 17.21
CA PRO A 26 6.15 -19.30 16.01
C PRO A 26 6.88 -19.92 14.81
N GLN A 27 8.04 -20.55 15.02
CA GLN A 27 8.78 -21.20 13.92
C GLN A 27 7.97 -22.32 13.27
N PHE A 28 7.26 -23.13 14.06
CA PHE A 28 6.38 -24.17 13.50
C PHE A 28 5.11 -23.61 12.85
N GLN A 29 4.62 -22.45 13.28
CA GLN A 29 3.42 -21.83 12.71
C GLN A 29 3.69 -21.07 11.41
N VAL A 30 4.79 -20.31 11.33
CA VAL A 30 5.06 -19.37 10.24
C VAL A 30 6.48 -19.43 9.67
N GLY A 31 7.36 -20.29 10.20
CA GLY A 31 8.76 -20.36 9.75
C GLY A 31 8.94 -20.96 8.35
N ASP A 32 8.03 -21.83 7.91
CA ASP A 32 8.08 -22.48 6.59
C ASP A 32 7.25 -21.75 5.52
N GLN A 33 7.05 -20.44 5.69
CA GLN A 33 6.30 -19.63 4.74
C GLN A 33 7.13 -19.43 3.46
N GLY A 34 6.82 -20.22 2.43
CA GLY A 34 7.42 -20.13 1.10
C GLY A 34 6.63 -19.27 0.11
N MET A 35 7.24 -19.03 -1.05
CA MET A 35 6.54 -18.46 -2.20
C MET A 35 5.49 -19.45 -2.73
N VAL A 36 4.37 -18.93 -3.22
CA VAL A 36 3.30 -19.73 -3.83
C VAL A 36 3.16 -19.37 -5.28
N ARG A 37 2.96 -20.38 -6.13
CA ARG A 37 2.67 -20.18 -7.54
C ARG A 37 1.19 -19.90 -7.71
N ILE A 38 0.87 -18.74 -8.27
CA ILE A 38 -0.51 -18.35 -8.57
C ILE A 38 -0.94 -19.08 -9.84
N GLU A 39 -1.98 -19.92 -9.74
CA GLU A 39 -2.43 -20.77 -10.85
C GLU A 39 -2.87 -19.95 -12.07
N GLU A 40 -3.55 -18.83 -11.85
CA GLU A 40 -4.08 -17.96 -12.91
C GLU A 40 -2.98 -17.30 -13.76
N THR A 41 -1.88 -16.89 -13.14
CA THR A 41 -0.80 -16.16 -13.82
C THR A 41 0.42 -17.03 -14.13
N GLY A 42 0.54 -18.19 -13.47
CA GLY A 42 1.76 -18.99 -13.51
C GLY A 42 2.98 -18.22 -13.01
N GLN A 43 2.79 -17.28 -12.08
CA GLN A 43 3.90 -16.53 -11.47
C GLN A 43 4.01 -16.88 -9.99
N ASP A 44 5.23 -16.85 -9.48
CA ASP A 44 5.50 -17.07 -8.06
C ASP A 44 5.16 -15.80 -7.28
N TYR A 45 4.66 -15.93 -6.06
CA TYR A 45 4.27 -14.80 -5.22
C TYR A 45 4.89 -14.92 -3.83
N PRO A 46 5.37 -13.82 -3.23
CA PRO A 46 5.38 -12.45 -3.76
C PRO A 46 6.51 -12.20 -4.78
N GLN A 47 6.28 -11.25 -5.68
CA GLN A 47 7.29 -10.79 -6.62
C GLN A 47 8.22 -9.77 -5.95
N ALA A 48 9.53 -9.86 -6.20
CA ALA A 48 10.43 -8.79 -5.76
C ALA A 48 10.20 -7.52 -6.60
N PRO A 49 10.25 -6.33 -5.98
CA PRO A 49 10.27 -5.08 -6.74
C PRO A 49 11.48 -5.09 -7.68
N ALA A 50 11.25 -4.94 -8.99
CA ALA A 50 12.30 -4.93 -10.00
C ALA A 50 12.61 -3.51 -10.48
N GLY A 51 13.86 -3.27 -10.89
CA GLY A 51 14.29 -2.02 -11.53
C GLY A 51 14.01 -0.77 -10.69
N LEU A 52 13.23 0.16 -11.26
CA LEU A 52 12.89 1.45 -10.63
C LEU A 52 12.09 1.28 -9.34
N ALA A 53 11.23 0.27 -9.23
CA ALA A 53 10.43 0.04 -8.03
C ALA A 53 11.31 -0.32 -6.81
N ARG A 54 12.43 -1.03 -7.03
CA ARG A 54 13.38 -1.34 -5.95
C ARG A 54 14.05 -0.08 -5.41
N ARG A 55 14.51 0.80 -6.30
CA ARG A 55 15.05 2.12 -5.91
C ARG A 55 13.96 2.97 -5.24
N GLY A 56 12.73 2.91 -5.73
CA GLY A 56 11.60 3.60 -5.14
C GLY A 56 11.28 3.17 -3.71
N ALA A 57 11.44 1.89 -3.38
CA ALA A 57 11.32 1.40 -2.00
C ALA A 57 12.37 2.03 -1.07
N GLU A 58 13.59 2.26 -1.57
CA GLU A 58 14.64 2.96 -0.82
C GLU A 58 14.30 4.44 -0.63
N VAL A 59 13.77 5.11 -1.67
CA VAL A 59 13.30 6.49 -1.58
C VAL A 59 12.12 6.60 -0.60
N TYR A 60 11.18 5.66 -0.63
CA TYR A 60 10.05 5.57 0.32
C TYR A 60 10.56 5.47 1.76
N ARG A 61 11.60 4.66 2.00
CA ARG A 61 12.26 4.51 3.30
C ARG A 61 12.96 5.80 3.74
N ALA A 62 13.78 6.37 2.86
CA ALA A 62 14.57 7.57 3.14
C ALA A 62 13.69 8.77 3.49
N ASN A 63 12.51 8.85 2.88
CA ASN A 63 11.53 9.90 3.15
C ASN A 63 10.59 9.60 4.33
N GLY A 64 10.75 8.46 5.00
CA GLY A 64 9.97 8.12 6.19
C GLY A 64 8.47 7.94 5.91
N CYS A 65 8.08 7.58 4.68
CA CYS A 65 6.66 7.49 4.31
C CYS A 65 5.89 6.49 5.19
N GLN A 66 6.56 5.46 5.69
CA GLN A 66 6.01 4.44 6.60
C GLN A 66 5.49 5.00 7.94
N TYR A 67 5.94 6.18 8.34
CA TYR A 67 5.50 6.80 9.60
C TYR A 67 4.06 7.30 9.54
N CYS A 68 3.57 7.59 8.33
CA CYS A 68 2.21 8.08 8.11
C CYS A 68 1.33 7.07 7.37
N HIS A 69 1.94 6.17 6.60
CA HIS A 69 1.25 5.19 5.77
C HIS A 69 1.67 3.79 6.18
N THR A 70 0.69 2.97 6.52
CA THR A 70 0.92 1.53 6.70
C THR A 70 0.94 0.82 5.36
N GLN A 71 1.63 -0.31 5.32
CA GLN A 71 1.44 -1.34 4.31
C GLN A 71 1.02 -2.60 5.04
N GLN A 72 -0.15 -2.57 5.67
CA GLN A 72 -0.76 -3.68 6.40
C GLN A 72 -2.28 -3.56 6.38
N VAL A 73 -2.91 -4.22 5.41
CA VAL A 73 -4.38 -4.34 5.38
C VAL A 73 -4.83 -5.25 6.51
N ARG A 74 -5.61 -4.72 7.45
CA ARG A 74 -6.18 -5.49 8.56
C ARG A 74 -7.40 -6.27 8.12
N ASP A 75 -7.70 -7.31 8.89
CA ASP A 75 -8.92 -8.10 8.71
C ASP A 75 -10.18 -7.27 9.00
N ALA A 76 -11.33 -7.72 8.48
CA ALA A 76 -12.61 -7.04 8.63
C ALA A 76 -13.06 -6.87 10.10
N GLY A 77 -12.62 -7.77 10.99
CA GLY A 77 -12.89 -7.67 12.44
C GLY A 77 -11.96 -6.71 13.20
N GLU A 78 -10.78 -6.44 12.65
CA GLU A 78 -9.70 -5.68 13.30
C GLU A 78 -9.60 -4.24 12.79
N GLY A 79 -10.42 -3.88 11.80
CA GLY A 79 -10.42 -2.56 11.19
C GLY A 79 -11.43 -2.39 10.06
N GLN A 80 -11.40 -1.22 9.42
CA GLN A 80 -12.29 -0.87 8.31
C GLN A 80 -11.56 -0.88 6.96
N ASP A 81 -10.40 -1.54 6.87
CA ASP A 81 -9.50 -1.39 5.73
C ASP A 81 -10.12 -1.97 4.46
N LEU A 82 -10.74 -3.14 4.58
CA LEU A 82 -11.49 -3.79 3.50
C LEU A 82 -12.76 -3.00 3.15
N ALA A 83 -13.49 -2.50 4.15
CA ALA A 83 -14.68 -1.67 3.92
C ALA A 83 -14.36 -0.35 3.21
N ARG A 84 -13.15 0.20 3.42
CA ARG A 84 -12.63 1.39 2.71
C ARG A 84 -12.06 1.05 1.33
N GLY A 85 -12.07 -0.22 0.93
CA GLY A 85 -11.53 -0.70 -0.33
C GLY A 85 -10.00 -0.57 -0.43
N TRP A 86 -9.27 -0.59 0.69
CA TRP A 86 -7.79 -0.48 0.68
C TRP A 86 -7.08 -1.78 0.30
N GLY A 87 -7.79 -2.90 0.25
CA GLY A 87 -7.30 -4.17 -0.25
C GLY A 87 -8.46 -5.15 -0.47
N ALA A 88 -8.21 -6.20 -1.23
CA ALA A 88 -9.17 -7.28 -1.44
C ALA A 88 -9.26 -8.22 -0.22
N ARG A 89 -8.18 -8.30 0.56
CA ARG A 89 -8.04 -9.17 1.72
C ARG A 89 -7.05 -8.62 2.74
N ARG A 90 -7.04 -9.19 3.96
CA ARG A 90 -6.01 -8.89 4.97
C ARG A 90 -4.63 -9.29 4.46
N THR A 91 -3.59 -8.55 4.83
CA THR A 91 -2.21 -8.96 4.56
C THR A 91 -1.80 -10.14 5.41
N VAL A 92 -0.96 -11.01 4.88
CA VAL A 92 -0.39 -12.17 5.55
C VAL A 92 1.13 -12.11 5.53
N VAL A 93 1.80 -12.92 6.35
CA VAL A 93 3.27 -12.97 6.44
C VAL A 93 3.91 -13.18 5.06
N ARG A 94 3.29 -14.01 4.21
CA ARG A 94 3.76 -14.29 2.85
C ARG A 94 3.93 -13.04 1.99
N ASP A 95 3.12 -12.00 2.20
CA ASP A 95 3.19 -10.76 1.40
C ASP A 95 4.54 -10.05 1.54
N TYR A 96 5.21 -10.22 2.67
CA TYR A 96 6.44 -9.50 3.02
C TYR A 96 7.72 -10.34 2.81
N LEU A 97 7.64 -11.56 2.25
CA LEU A 97 8.80 -12.44 2.10
C LEU A 97 9.95 -11.83 1.27
N ARG A 98 9.63 -10.88 0.39
CA ARG A 98 10.61 -10.21 -0.48
C ARG A 98 10.91 -8.77 -0.06
N ASP A 99 10.33 -8.32 1.05
CA ASP A 99 10.55 -6.99 1.59
C ASP A 99 11.68 -7.01 2.62
N GLN A 100 12.74 -6.26 2.35
CA GLN A 100 13.91 -6.19 3.23
C GLN A 100 14.35 -4.73 3.46
N PRO A 101 13.91 -4.09 4.57
CA PRO A 101 12.98 -4.57 5.60
C PRO A 101 11.50 -4.46 5.16
N ALA A 102 10.62 -5.19 5.85
CA ALA A 102 9.17 -5.06 5.69
C ALA A 102 8.67 -3.68 6.14
N MET A 103 7.82 -3.05 5.31
CA MET A 103 7.34 -1.68 5.50
C MET A 103 5.91 -1.61 6.04
N ILE A 104 5.63 -2.42 7.06
CA ILE A 104 4.29 -2.59 7.67
C ILE A 104 3.72 -1.23 8.15
N GLY A 105 4.60 -0.31 8.57
CA GLY A 105 4.28 1.04 9.03
C GLY A 105 4.05 1.13 10.54
N THR A 106 4.02 2.36 11.06
CA THR A 106 3.93 2.60 12.52
C THR A 106 2.61 3.26 12.94
N VAL A 107 2.16 4.24 12.17
CA VAL A 107 0.94 5.01 12.43
C VAL A 107 0.21 5.22 11.10
N ARG A 108 -1.10 5.42 11.17
CA ARG A 108 -1.97 5.57 10.01
C ARG A 108 -2.62 6.96 9.98
N TYR A 109 -1.85 7.96 9.57
CA TYR A 109 -2.38 9.30 9.26
C TYR A 109 -2.93 9.37 7.82
N GLY A 110 -2.28 8.67 6.89
CA GLY A 110 -2.75 8.50 5.52
C GLY A 110 -3.40 7.13 5.30
N PRO A 111 -3.97 6.89 4.10
CA PRO A 111 -4.49 5.58 3.74
C PRO A 111 -3.38 4.52 3.70
N ASP A 112 -3.76 3.27 3.93
CA ASP A 112 -2.87 2.12 3.73
C ASP A 112 -2.45 2.02 2.25
N LEU A 113 -1.19 1.63 2.00
CA LEU A 113 -0.58 1.60 0.66
C LEU A 113 -0.32 0.19 0.13
N THR A 114 -0.60 -0.87 0.87
CA THR A 114 -0.28 -2.26 0.46
C THR A 114 -0.77 -2.60 -0.94
N ASN A 115 -1.99 -2.17 -1.28
CA ASN A 115 -2.60 -2.37 -2.59
C ASN A 115 -2.81 -1.04 -3.32
N HIS A 116 -1.85 -0.12 -3.21
CA HIS A 116 -2.00 1.18 -3.84
C HIS A 116 -2.03 1.07 -5.38
N GLY A 117 -1.18 0.23 -5.95
CA GLY A 117 -1.06 0.03 -7.39
C GLY A 117 -2.28 -0.62 -8.04
N ILE A 118 -3.25 -1.10 -7.26
CA ILE A 118 -4.54 -1.61 -7.75
C ILE A 118 -5.60 -0.50 -7.79
N ARG A 119 -5.44 0.53 -6.96
CA ARG A 119 -6.45 1.59 -6.75
C ARG A 119 -6.13 2.86 -7.51
N GLU A 120 -4.85 3.15 -7.70
CA GLU A 120 -4.36 4.33 -8.40
C GLU A 120 -3.28 3.92 -9.39
N HIS A 121 -3.50 4.25 -10.66
CA HIS A 121 -2.60 3.92 -11.76
C HIS A 121 -2.07 5.18 -12.46
N ASP A 122 -2.62 6.36 -12.11
CA ASP A 122 -2.24 7.61 -12.74
C ASP A 122 -0.93 8.15 -12.14
N ARG A 123 0.16 7.98 -12.90
CA ARG A 123 1.50 8.53 -12.58
C ARG A 123 1.44 10.03 -12.30
N VAL A 124 0.70 10.81 -13.09
CA VAL A 124 0.66 12.27 -12.95
C VAL A 124 0.03 12.65 -11.62
N LYS A 125 -1.09 12.02 -11.27
CA LYS A 125 -1.77 12.25 -10.00
C LYS A 125 -0.91 11.89 -8.79
N LEU A 126 -0.09 10.84 -8.90
CA LEU A 126 0.89 10.48 -7.86
C LEU A 126 1.99 11.52 -7.73
N LEU A 127 2.55 12.00 -8.84
CA LEU A 127 3.55 13.06 -8.83
C LEU A 127 2.99 14.37 -8.29
N GLN A 128 1.76 14.76 -8.68
CA GLN A 128 1.07 15.91 -8.13
C GLN A 128 0.87 15.77 -6.61
N ARG A 129 0.52 14.57 -6.13
CA ARG A 129 0.39 14.31 -4.70
C ARG A 129 1.72 14.46 -3.95
N LEU A 130 2.83 14.03 -4.54
CA LEU A 130 4.16 14.22 -3.94
C LEU A 130 4.58 15.69 -3.95
N TYR A 131 4.36 16.40 -5.06
CA TYR A 131 4.72 17.82 -5.18
C TYR A 131 3.88 18.70 -4.25
N ASN A 132 2.55 18.56 -4.33
CA ASN A 132 1.61 19.24 -3.45
C ASN A 132 0.34 18.40 -3.22
N PRO A 133 0.24 17.67 -2.10
CA PRO A 133 -0.87 16.77 -1.85
C PRO A 133 -2.22 17.48 -1.72
N ARG A 134 -2.21 18.78 -1.46
CA ARG A 134 -3.41 19.61 -1.30
C ARG A 134 -4.15 19.85 -2.61
N TRP A 135 -3.47 19.71 -3.75
CA TRP A 135 -4.11 19.78 -5.07
C TRP A 135 -4.96 18.55 -5.37
N VAL A 136 -4.53 17.39 -4.88
CA VAL A 136 -5.24 16.12 -5.10
C VAL A 136 -6.26 15.86 -3.98
N MET A 137 -5.97 16.29 -2.76
CA MET A 137 -6.87 16.17 -1.62
C MET A 137 -6.81 17.45 -0.77
N PRO A 138 -7.82 18.33 -0.89
CA PRO A 138 -7.89 19.56 -0.10
C PRO A 138 -7.80 19.26 1.40
N GLY A 139 -6.95 20.00 2.11
CA GLY A 139 -6.74 19.81 3.55
C GLY A 139 -5.81 18.64 3.94
N SER A 140 -5.13 18.02 2.97
CA SER A 140 -4.21 16.90 3.28
C SER A 140 -3.11 17.29 4.29
N PRO A 141 -2.92 16.50 5.37
CA PRO A 141 -1.85 16.70 6.32
C PRO A 141 -0.49 16.20 5.79
N MET A 142 -0.48 15.49 4.66
CA MET A 142 0.75 14.99 4.04
C MET A 142 1.72 16.15 3.73
N PRO A 143 3.01 16.04 4.09
CA PRO A 143 4.02 17.01 3.70
C PRO A 143 4.21 17.11 2.18
N ARG A 144 4.73 18.24 1.72
CA ARG A 144 5.17 18.39 0.32
C ARG A 144 6.58 17.82 0.18
N TYR A 145 6.87 17.21 -0.97
CA TYR A 145 8.19 16.70 -1.33
C TYR A 145 8.77 17.47 -2.53
N PRO A 146 8.87 18.82 -2.49
CA PRO A 146 9.28 19.61 -3.64
C PRO A 146 10.72 19.33 -4.07
N TYR A 147 11.57 18.83 -3.16
CA TYR A 147 12.96 18.45 -3.42
C TYR A 147 13.10 17.20 -4.29
N LEU A 148 12.02 16.44 -4.52
CA LEU A 148 12.00 15.35 -5.50
C LEU A 148 11.75 15.88 -6.93
N PHE A 149 11.72 17.20 -7.12
CA PHE A 149 11.44 17.85 -8.39
C PHE A 149 12.46 18.96 -8.64
N GLU A 150 12.74 19.20 -9.92
CA GLU A 150 13.66 20.23 -10.38
C GLU A 150 12.92 21.25 -11.24
N LEU A 151 13.33 22.50 -11.12
CA LEU A 151 12.87 23.57 -12.00
C LEU A 151 13.76 23.59 -13.24
N ARG A 152 13.15 23.41 -14.41
CA ARG A 152 13.83 23.48 -15.69
C ARG A 152 13.32 24.68 -16.47
N ARG A 153 14.19 25.32 -17.23
CA ARG A 153 13.77 26.37 -18.18
C ARG A 153 13.22 25.69 -19.44
N VAL A 154 12.05 26.12 -19.87
CA VAL A 154 11.46 25.67 -21.15
C VAL A 154 12.42 26.06 -22.27
N GLY A 155 12.63 25.13 -23.22
CA GLY A 155 13.55 25.35 -24.32
C GLY A 155 13.18 26.57 -25.17
N PRO A 156 14.14 27.16 -25.92
CA PRO A 156 13.87 28.31 -26.78
C PRO A 156 12.79 28.06 -27.84
N ASP A 157 12.53 26.80 -28.17
CA ASP A 157 11.47 26.37 -29.10
C ASP A 157 10.07 26.32 -28.46
N GLY A 158 9.94 26.64 -27.16
CA GLY A 158 8.66 26.63 -26.43
C GLY A 158 8.12 25.24 -26.07
N GLY A 159 8.85 24.16 -26.42
CA GLY A 159 8.46 22.79 -26.11
C GLY A 159 8.65 22.44 -24.63
N SER A 160 7.56 22.05 -23.97
CA SER A 160 7.57 21.46 -22.62
C SER A 160 8.26 20.09 -22.62
N SER A 161 8.89 19.71 -21.51
CA SER A 161 9.43 18.36 -21.33
C SER A 161 8.34 17.31 -21.49
N LEU A 162 8.67 16.17 -22.10
CA LEU A 162 7.80 14.98 -22.05
C LEU A 162 7.52 14.54 -20.60
N ASN A 163 8.44 14.82 -19.69
CA ASN A 163 8.33 14.44 -18.28
C ASN A 163 7.82 15.57 -17.39
N ALA A 164 7.47 16.74 -17.94
CA ALA A 164 7.02 17.88 -17.14
C ALA A 164 5.73 17.51 -16.39
N LEU A 165 5.67 17.89 -15.12
CA LEU A 165 4.47 17.69 -14.31
C LEU A 165 3.43 18.74 -14.71
N PRO A 166 2.24 18.35 -15.21
CA PRO A 166 1.16 19.29 -15.40
C PRO A 166 0.68 19.80 -14.04
N LEU A 167 0.61 21.11 -13.89
CA LEU A 167 0.21 21.79 -12.65
C LEU A 167 -1.17 22.44 -12.84
N PRO A 168 -1.97 22.60 -11.76
CA PRO A 168 -3.19 23.39 -11.82
C PRO A 168 -2.93 24.82 -12.31
N GLU A 169 -3.94 25.44 -12.91
CA GLU A 169 -3.84 26.83 -13.38
C GLU A 169 -3.46 27.78 -12.23
N GLY A 170 -2.49 28.67 -12.49
CA GLY A 170 -2.00 29.64 -11.50
C GLY A 170 -0.97 29.10 -10.49
N GLU A 171 -0.69 27.81 -10.48
CA GLU A 171 0.22 27.14 -9.52
C GLU A 171 1.61 26.81 -10.13
N GLY A 172 1.94 27.45 -11.25
CA GLY A 172 3.20 27.24 -11.97
C GLY A 172 4.41 27.92 -11.30
N PRO A 173 5.64 27.44 -11.57
CA PRO A 173 6.88 27.98 -10.98
C PRO A 173 7.31 29.36 -11.53
N GLY A 174 6.52 29.98 -12.40
CA GLY A 174 6.80 31.27 -13.05
C GLY A 174 6.95 31.17 -14.58
N ALA A 175 7.08 32.32 -15.24
CA ALA A 175 7.13 32.38 -16.70
C ALA A 175 8.36 31.65 -17.27
N GLY A 176 8.14 30.70 -18.18
CA GLY A 176 9.20 29.96 -18.86
C GLY A 176 9.93 28.91 -18.02
N LEU A 177 9.39 28.58 -16.83
CA LEU A 177 9.88 27.49 -15.99
C LEU A 177 8.86 26.36 -15.95
N GLU A 178 9.36 25.12 -15.89
CA GLU A 178 8.57 23.90 -15.75
C GLU A 178 9.10 23.05 -14.60
N VAL A 179 8.22 22.26 -13.99
CA VAL A 179 8.56 21.34 -12.90
C VAL A 179 8.78 19.96 -13.51
N VAL A 180 9.97 19.39 -13.31
CA VAL A 180 10.33 18.06 -13.81
C VAL A 180 10.64 17.15 -12.62
N PRO A 181 10.06 15.94 -12.55
CA PRO A 181 10.37 14.98 -11.51
C PRO A 181 11.81 14.48 -11.66
N THR A 182 12.50 14.36 -10.52
CA THR A 182 13.81 13.70 -10.44
C THR A 182 13.67 12.19 -10.69
N PRO A 183 14.78 11.48 -10.99
CA PRO A 183 14.76 10.02 -11.05
C PRO A 183 14.25 9.35 -9.76
N ASP A 184 14.43 9.99 -8.60
CA ASP A 184 13.93 9.47 -7.32
C ASP A 184 12.42 9.65 -7.17
N ALA A 185 11.83 10.74 -7.68
CA ALA A 185 10.37 10.87 -7.77
C ALA A 185 9.76 9.76 -8.64
N GLU A 186 10.34 9.51 -9.82
CA GLU A 186 9.87 8.45 -10.72
C GLU A 186 10.02 7.06 -10.10
N ALA A 187 11.16 6.80 -9.45
CA ALA A 187 11.39 5.55 -8.74
C ALA A 187 10.33 5.35 -7.63
N LEU A 188 10.06 6.39 -6.83
CA LEU A 188 9.04 6.33 -5.78
C LEU A 188 7.65 6.05 -6.35
N VAL A 189 7.27 6.70 -7.45
CA VAL A 189 5.99 6.42 -8.11
C VAL A 189 5.95 4.99 -8.65
N ALA A 190 7.02 4.52 -9.29
CA ALA A 190 7.11 3.13 -9.76
C ALA A 190 6.96 2.13 -8.62
N TYR A 191 7.53 2.43 -7.44
CA TYR A 191 7.31 1.61 -6.24
C TYR A 191 5.85 1.60 -5.81
N LEU A 192 5.21 2.76 -5.68
CA LEU A 192 3.80 2.87 -5.29
C LEU A 192 2.86 2.12 -6.26
N LEU A 193 3.15 2.18 -7.56
CA LEU A 193 2.41 1.44 -8.60
C LEU A 193 2.67 -0.08 -8.54
N SER A 194 3.82 -0.51 -8.03
CA SER A 194 4.16 -1.93 -7.86
C SER A 194 3.47 -2.58 -6.66
N LEU A 195 2.94 -1.80 -5.71
CA LEU A 195 2.32 -2.29 -4.48
C LEU A 195 0.98 -2.98 -4.76
N ARG A 196 1.01 -4.31 -4.82
CA ARG A 196 -0.14 -5.19 -5.06
C ARG A 196 -0.02 -6.48 -4.25
N ALA A 197 -0.94 -6.68 -3.31
CA ALA A 197 -1.05 -7.85 -2.44
C ALA A 197 -2.50 -8.40 -2.44
N ASP A 198 -3.00 -8.64 -3.65
CA ASP A 198 -4.36 -9.09 -3.94
C ASP A 198 -4.56 -10.59 -4.21
N PRO A 199 -3.55 -11.43 -4.49
CA PRO A 199 -3.79 -12.85 -4.67
C PRO A 199 -4.47 -13.47 -3.45
N LEU A 200 -5.51 -14.27 -3.69
CA LEU A 200 -6.27 -14.94 -2.64
C LEU A 200 -5.54 -16.22 -2.20
N PHE A 201 -5.46 -16.43 -0.89
CA PHE A 201 -4.88 -17.61 -0.28
C PHE A 201 -5.92 -18.30 0.60
N PHE A 202 -5.80 -19.63 0.75
CA PHE A 202 -6.65 -20.41 1.65
C PHE A 202 -6.57 -19.94 3.12
N GLU A 203 -5.43 -19.34 3.50
CA GLU A 203 -5.17 -18.79 4.85
C GLU A 203 -5.98 -17.52 5.14
N VAL A 204 -6.73 -17.02 4.15
CA VAL A 204 -7.49 -15.77 4.25
C VAL A 204 -8.96 -16.08 4.04
N PHE A 205 -9.75 -15.92 5.09
CA PHE A 205 -11.20 -15.98 4.97
C PHE A 205 -11.66 -14.81 4.07
N PRO A 206 -12.46 -15.07 3.03
CA PRO A 206 -13.00 -13.99 2.23
C PRO A 206 -13.81 -13.05 3.13
N PRO A 207 -13.78 -11.72 2.88
CA PRO A 207 -14.61 -10.80 3.63
C PRO A 207 -16.08 -11.26 3.53
N PRO A 208 -16.85 -11.15 4.62
CA PRO A 208 -18.27 -11.48 4.57
C PRO A 208 -18.93 -10.65 3.46
N ALA A 209 -19.80 -11.28 2.68
CA ALA A 209 -20.50 -10.62 1.57
C ALA A 209 -21.16 -9.33 2.06
N PRO A 210 -21.15 -8.25 1.25
CA PRO A 210 -21.82 -7.02 1.61
C PRO A 210 -23.30 -7.33 1.90
N LYS A 211 -23.78 -6.88 3.06
CA LYS A 211 -25.20 -7.03 3.40
C LYS A 211 -26.03 -6.35 2.29
N PRO A 212 -27.10 -6.99 1.78
CA PRO A 212 -28.00 -6.33 0.84
C PRO A 212 -28.43 -4.99 1.42
N ALA A 213 -28.32 -3.92 0.64
CA ALA A 213 -28.74 -2.60 1.08
C ALA A 213 -30.22 -2.65 1.45
N THR A 214 -30.52 -2.61 2.74
CA THR A 214 -31.90 -2.70 3.27
C THR A 214 -32.73 -1.43 3.00
N ASN A 215 -32.15 -0.43 2.31
CA ASN A 215 -32.80 0.84 2.02
C ASN A 215 -32.90 1.14 0.53
N ALA A 216 -33.02 0.12 -0.33
CA ALA A 216 -33.63 0.36 -1.63
C ALA A 216 -35.14 0.46 -1.41
N GLU A 217 -35.65 1.70 -1.27
CA GLU A 217 -37.07 1.95 -1.52
C GLU A 217 -37.43 1.31 -2.87
N PRO A 218 -38.55 0.58 -2.97
CA PRO A 218 -38.95 0.01 -4.23
C PRO A 218 -39.14 1.16 -5.22
N SER A 219 -38.27 1.22 -6.23
CA SER A 219 -38.42 2.13 -7.34
C SER A 219 -39.78 1.82 -7.97
N THR A 220 -40.76 2.67 -7.68
CA THR A 220 -42.01 2.74 -8.41
C THR A 220 -41.65 3.00 -9.87
N LEU A 221 -41.68 1.95 -10.68
CA LEU A 221 -41.73 2.08 -12.12
C LEU A 221 -43.03 2.80 -12.46
N THR A 222 -42.98 4.13 -12.52
CA THR A 222 -44.04 4.94 -13.10
C THR A 222 -44.08 4.61 -14.58
N ALA A 223 -45.02 3.73 -14.96
CA ALA A 223 -45.39 3.54 -16.34
C ALA A 223 -45.89 4.88 -16.88
N THR A 224 -45.19 5.45 -17.86
CA THR A 224 -45.64 6.66 -18.56
C THR A 224 -45.34 6.52 -20.04
N ASN A 225 -46.45 6.37 -20.77
CA ASN A 225 -46.70 6.82 -22.14
C ASN A 225 -45.96 6.12 -23.29
N LEU A 226 -46.60 5.08 -23.85
CA LEU A 226 -46.57 4.86 -25.30
C LEU A 226 -47.73 5.65 -25.96
N PRO A 227 -47.49 6.37 -27.07
CA PRO A 227 -48.55 7.03 -27.83
C PRO A 227 -49.42 6.01 -28.60
N PRO A 228 -50.71 6.31 -28.84
CA PRO A 228 -51.56 5.44 -29.66
C PRO A 228 -51.16 5.54 -31.13
N SER A 229 -51.10 4.39 -31.79
CA SER A 229 -50.96 4.25 -33.25
C SER A 229 -52.26 3.63 -33.81
N PRO A 230 -52.55 3.83 -35.11
CA PRO A 230 -53.87 4.18 -35.66
C PRO A 230 -54.96 3.10 -35.59
#